data_AF-A0A3R7A2F0-F1
#
_entry.id   AF-A0A3R7A2F0-F1
#
_cell.length_a   1.000
_cell.length_b   1.000
_cell.length_c   1.000
_cell.angle_alpha   90.00
_cell.angle_beta   90.00
_cell.angle_gamma   90.00
#
_symmetry.space_group_name_H-M   'P 1'
#
loop_
_entity.id
_entity.type
_entity.pdbx_description
1 polymer ?
#
loop_
_entity_poly.entity_id
_entity_poly.type
_entity_poly.pdbx_seq_one_letter_code
_entity_poly.pdbx_strand_id
1 'polypeptide(L)'
;MLKKTIRGFTLVELLVVIAIVAILAAVVVLIINPIELTRRSRDAARLTDLNNLQQAINVAAQEATSSGVAILCSGMSGAATPGTVLCQGNSNSNGGNSADRTTDGTGWVKVDLSSQKSVSVPTLPVDPINDATYYYTYASDGAGWEINAVLESEQQVTTQRRMATDGGDNDDVFEVGSTLVLIN
;
A
#
# COMPACT_ATOMS: atom_id res chain seq x y z
N MET A 1 -15.33 65.99 6.38
CA MET A 1 -15.16 64.61 6.88
C MET A 1 -16.48 63.85 6.69
N LEU A 2 -16.55 62.90 5.77
CA LEU A 2 -17.74 62.05 5.62
C LEU A 2 -17.76 61.01 6.76
N LYS A 3 -18.83 61.03 7.56
CA LYS A 3 -19.05 60.06 8.64
C LYS A 3 -19.56 58.76 8.02
N LYS A 4 -18.72 57.72 8.00
CA LYS A 4 -19.09 56.37 7.52
C LYS A 4 -19.98 55.71 8.59
N THR A 5 -21.26 55.50 8.29
CA THR A 5 -22.18 54.71 9.13
C THR A 5 -21.88 53.23 8.95
N ILE A 6 -21.55 52.53 10.04
CA ILE A 6 -21.43 51.07 10.05
C ILE A 6 -22.82 50.51 10.33
N ARG A 7 -23.40 49.80 9.36
CA ARG A 7 -24.63 49.03 9.55
C ARG A 7 -24.28 47.69 10.19
N GLY A 8 -24.93 47.35 11.30
CA GLY A 8 -24.80 46.05 11.96
C GLY A 8 -25.77 45.02 11.38
N PHE A 9 -25.45 43.74 11.54
CA PHE A 9 -26.34 42.62 11.20
C PHE A 9 -27.54 42.54 12.16
N THR A 10 -28.69 42.12 11.65
CA THR A 10 -29.87 41.81 12.46
C THR A 10 -29.80 40.37 13.00
N LEU A 11 -30.45 40.12 14.14
CA LEU A 11 -30.53 38.78 14.71
C LEU A 11 -31.25 37.79 13.79
N VAL A 12 -32.26 38.27 13.03
CA VAL A 12 -33.02 37.45 12.08
C VAL A 12 -32.14 37.02 10.91
N GLU A 13 -31.29 37.91 10.38
CA GLU A 13 -30.33 37.56 9.32
C GLU A 13 -29.37 36.47 9.79
N LEU A 14 -28.84 36.57 11.01
CA LEU A 14 -27.95 35.55 11.55
C LEU A 14 -28.67 34.20 11.72
N LEU A 15 -29.92 34.21 12.18
CA LEU A 15 -30.72 33.00 12.38
C LEU A 15 -31.04 32.28 11.05
N VAL A 16 -31.37 33.03 10.00
CA VAL A 16 -31.61 32.45 8.68
C VAL A 16 -30.33 31.85 8.10
N VAL A 17 -29.18 32.51 8.30
CA VAL A 17 -27.89 32.00 7.80
C VAL A 17 -27.52 30.67 8.45
N ILE A 18 -27.62 30.55 9.77
CA ILE A 18 -27.29 29.28 10.45
C ILE A 18 -28.26 28.15 10.04
N ALA A 19 -29.53 28.47 9.77
CA ALA A 19 -30.50 27.49 9.30
C ALA A 19 -30.14 26.97 7.89
N ILE A 20 -29.77 27.87 6.97
CA ILE A 20 -29.35 27.50 5.62
C ILE A 20 -28.05 26.68 5.66
N VAL A 21 -27.06 27.10 6.46
CA VAL A 21 -25.79 26.37 6.62
C VAL A 21 -26.01 24.96 7.17
N ALA A 22 -26.90 24.79 8.14
CA ALA A 22 -27.23 23.48 8.69
C ALA A 22 -27.83 22.52 7.64
N ILE A 23 -28.74 23.02 6.80
CA ILE A 23 -29.37 22.23 5.72
C ILE A 23 -28.32 21.83 4.67
N LEU A 24 -27.50 22.79 4.22
CA LEU A 24 -26.46 22.52 3.23
C LEU A 24 -25.42 21.53 3.75
N ALA A 25 -24.99 21.66 5.01
CA ALA A 25 -24.06 20.74 5.64
C ALA A 25 -24.61 19.31 5.68
N ALA A 26 -25.89 19.13 6.01
CA ALA A 26 -26.53 17.81 6.02
C ALA A 26 -26.55 17.17 4.62
N VAL A 27 -26.87 17.94 3.57
CA VAL A 27 -26.89 17.43 2.19
C VAL A 27 -25.51 17.01 1.71
N VAL A 28 -24.46 17.79 2.02
CA VAL A 28 -23.09 17.48 1.58
C VAL A 28 -22.58 16.16 2.16
N VAL A 29 -22.86 15.86 3.42
CA VAL A 29 -22.46 14.59 4.07
C VAL A 29 -23.17 13.38 3.47
N LEU A 30 -24.37 13.55 2.92
CA LEU A 30 -25.08 12.46 2.23
C LEU A 30 -24.50 12.16 0.85
N ILE A 31 -23.88 13.15 0.20
CA ILE A 31 -23.31 13.01 -1.14
C ILE A 31 -21.87 12.49 -1.08
N ILE A 32 -21.08 12.95 -0.11
CA ILE A 32 -19.70 12.53 0.08
C ILE A 32 -19.68 11.39 1.09
N ASN A 33 -19.20 10.21 0.70
CA ASN A 33 -18.88 9.13 1.64
C ASN A 33 -17.45 9.37 2.18
N PRO A 34 -17.26 10.03 3.35
CA PRO A 34 -15.92 10.37 3.84
C PRO A 34 -15.09 9.13 4.19
N ILE A 35 -15.76 8.05 4.60
CA ILE A 35 -15.09 6.78 4.92
C ILE A 35 -14.42 6.25 3.64
N GLU A 36 -15.17 6.19 2.55
CA GLU A 36 -14.65 5.75 1.25
C GLU A 36 -13.51 6.63 0.74
N LEU A 37 -13.53 7.95 0.97
CA LEU A 37 -12.39 8.81 0.63
C LEU A 37 -11.12 8.43 1.38
N THR A 38 -11.23 8.12 2.69
CA THR A 38 -10.06 7.67 3.46
C THR A 38 -9.55 6.30 3.00
N ARG A 39 -10.46 5.39 2.63
CA ARG A 39 -10.13 4.08 2.04
C ARG A 39 -9.34 4.22 0.75
N ARG A 40 -9.81 5.07 -0.16
CA ARG A 40 -9.10 5.37 -1.42
C ARG A 40 -7.73 5.98 -1.20
N SER A 41 -7.59 6.84 -0.18
CA SER A 41 -6.29 7.43 0.19
C SER A 41 -5.30 6.35 0.67
N ARG A 42 -5.76 5.39 1.48
CA ARG A 42 -4.92 4.27 1.94
C ARG A 42 -4.58 3.30 0.83
N ASP A 43 -5.54 2.95 -0.02
CA ASP A 43 -5.28 2.12 -1.21
C ASP A 43 -4.30 2.80 -2.19
N ALA A 44 -4.37 4.13 -2.35
CA ALA A 44 -3.39 4.86 -3.16
C ALA A 44 -1.98 4.77 -2.57
N ALA A 45 -1.83 4.80 -1.24
CA ALA A 45 -0.56 4.55 -0.57
C ALA A 45 -0.09 3.11 -0.82
N ARG A 46 -0.95 2.11 -0.62
CA ARG A 46 -0.65 0.69 -0.89
C ARG A 46 -0.14 0.46 -2.31
N LEU A 47 -0.89 0.94 -3.30
CA LEU A 47 -0.51 0.79 -4.70
C LEU A 47 0.81 1.50 -5.02
N THR A 48 1.08 2.65 -4.39
CA THR A 48 2.36 3.36 -4.57
C THR A 48 3.52 2.56 -3.95
N ASP A 49 3.34 2.05 -2.74
CA ASP A 49 4.30 1.21 -2.04
C ASP A 49 4.65 -0.03 -2.87
N LEU A 50 3.64 -0.75 -3.34
CA LEU A 50 3.80 -1.94 -4.17
C LEU A 50 4.50 -1.65 -5.50
N ASN A 51 4.15 -0.56 -6.19
CA ASN A 51 4.83 -0.16 -7.42
C ASN A 51 6.31 0.16 -7.19
N ASN A 52 6.63 0.85 -6.09
CA ASN A 52 8.01 1.18 -5.73
C ASN A 52 8.82 -0.08 -5.39
N LEU A 53 8.23 -1.00 -4.62
CA LEU A 53 8.86 -2.28 -4.29
C LEU A 53 9.05 -3.15 -5.52
N GLN A 54 8.05 -3.24 -6.41
CA GLN A 54 8.16 -4.01 -7.65
C GLN A 54 9.29 -3.48 -8.54
N GLN A 55 9.39 -2.16 -8.69
CA GLN A 55 10.50 -1.57 -9.42
C GLN A 55 11.85 -1.86 -8.75
N ALA A 56 11.96 -1.67 -7.43
CA ALA A 56 13.19 -1.90 -6.70
C ALA A 56 13.66 -3.37 -6.78
N ILE A 57 12.75 -4.33 -6.60
CA ILE A 57 13.06 -5.76 -6.68
C ILE A 57 13.44 -6.16 -8.11
N ASN A 58 12.71 -5.66 -9.11
CA ASN A 58 13.04 -5.95 -10.52
C ASN A 58 14.40 -5.38 -10.93
N VAL A 59 14.77 -4.19 -10.42
CA VAL A 59 16.11 -3.64 -10.63
C VAL A 59 17.16 -4.49 -9.92
N ALA A 60 16.92 -4.87 -8.66
CA ALA A 60 17.84 -5.73 -7.91
C ALA A 60 18.07 -7.09 -8.59
N ALA A 61 17.02 -7.70 -9.11
CA ALA A 61 17.10 -8.95 -9.88
C ALA A 61 17.86 -8.81 -11.20
N GLN A 62 17.85 -7.62 -11.82
CA GLN A 62 18.56 -7.35 -13.08
C GLN A 62 20.02 -6.93 -12.88
N GLU A 63 20.34 -6.18 -11.82
CA GLU A 63 21.70 -5.70 -11.54
C GLU A 63 22.60 -6.79 -10.92
N ALA A 64 22.00 -7.82 -10.34
CA ALA A 64 22.74 -8.83 -9.62
C ALA A 64 23.50 -9.80 -10.53
N THR A 65 24.72 -10.15 -10.12
CA THR A 65 25.59 -11.14 -10.77
C THR A 65 25.52 -12.51 -10.10
N SER A 66 24.78 -12.61 -9.00
CA SER A 66 24.56 -13.82 -8.19
C SER A 66 23.43 -14.69 -8.76
N SER A 67 23.26 -15.91 -8.23
CA SER A 67 22.09 -16.75 -8.52
C SER A 67 20.79 -16.09 -8.04
N GLY A 68 19.67 -16.30 -8.76
CA GLY A 68 18.33 -15.78 -8.44
C GLY A 68 17.91 -16.00 -6.98
N VAL A 69 18.24 -17.17 -6.42
CA VAL A 69 17.94 -17.53 -5.03
C VAL A 69 18.61 -16.57 -4.04
N ALA A 70 19.88 -16.24 -4.25
CA ALA A 70 20.62 -15.36 -3.33
C ALA A 70 20.15 -13.91 -3.41
N ILE A 71 19.45 -13.54 -4.49
CA ILE A 71 18.93 -12.19 -4.71
C ILE A 71 17.53 -12.07 -4.12
N LEU A 72 16.63 -12.99 -4.47
CA LEU A 72 15.23 -12.96 -4.06
C LEU A 72 15.00 -13.48 -2.63
N CYS A 73 15.97 -14.26 -2.12
CA CYS A 73 16.01 -14.76 -0.74
C CYS A 73 17.42 -14.53 -0.17
N SER A 74 17.70 -13.30 0.25
CA SER A 74 18.98 -12.89 0.85
C SER A 74 19.41 -13.84 1.96
N GLY A 75 20.66 -14.28 1.90
CA GLY A 75 21.24 -15.24 2.86
C GLY A 75 20.87 -16.71 2.62
N MET A 76 20.00 -17.04 1.65
CA MET A 76 19.77 -18.43 1.25
C MET A 76 20.71 -18.89 0.14
N SER A 77 20.98 -20.20 0.15
CA SER A 77 21.69 -20.89 -0.91
C SER A 77 20.95 -22.19 -1.25
N GLY A 78 20.94 -22.56 -2.52
CA GLY A 78 20.18 -23.70 -3.03
C GLY A 78 19.77 -23.52 -4.48
N ALA A 79 19.01 -24.47 -5.01
CA ALA A 79 18.38 -24.35 -6.31
C ALA A 79 16.98 -23.77 -6.15
N ALA A 80 16.61 -22.84 -7.03
CA ALA A 80 15.23 -22.40 -7.14
C ALA A 80 14.35 -23.60 -7.50
N THR A 81 13.23 -23.75 -6.80
CA THR A 81 12.27 -24.82 -7.07
C THR A 81 10.94 -24.16 -7.41
N PRO A 82 10.65 -23.90 -8.70
CA PRO A 82 9.50 -23.11 -9.11
C PRO A 82 8.20 -23.56 -8.45
N GLY A 83 7.46 -22.61 -7.87
CA GLY A 83 6.21 -22.86 -7.15
C GLY A 83 6.37 -23.43 -5.73
N THR A 84 7.59 -23.70 -5.26
CA THR A 84 7.85 -24.02 -3.84
C THR A 84 8.48 -22.83 -3.16
N VAL A 85 7.71 -22.21 -2.27
CA VAL A 85 8.20 -21.09 -1.45
C VAL A 85 9.49 -21.47 -0.72
N LEU A 86 10.54 -20.69 -0.93
CA LEU A 86 11.83 -20.81 -0.24
C LEU A 86 11.94 -19.83 0.92
N CYS A 87 11.50 -18.59 0.74
CA CYS A 87 11.53 -17.57 1.78
C CYS A 87 10.25 -16.74 1.79
N GLN A 88 9.89 -16.26 2.98
CA GLN A 88 8.72 -15.40 3.18
C GLN A 88 8.99 -14.31 4.22
N GLY A 89 8.20 -13.25 4.18
CA GLY A 89 8.13 -12.26 5.25
C GLY A 89 6.79 -11.52 5.26
N ASN A 90 6.55 -10.81 6.36
CA ASN A 90 5.28 -10.15 6.67
C ASN A 90 5.60 -8.80 7.34
N SER A 91 4.99 -7.70 6.88
CA SER A 91 5.26 -6.33 7.38
C SER A 91 4.74 -6.05 8.79
N ASN A 92 3.90 -6.92 9.33
CA ASN A 92 3.26 -6.87 10.64
C ASN A 92 3.79 -7.94 11.63
N SER A 93 4.82 -8.71 11.27
CA SER A 93 5.36 -9.80 12.11
C SER A 93 5.68 -9.33 13.54
N ASN A 94 6.24 -8.12 13.68
CA ASN A 94 6.51 -7.46 14.95
C ASN A 94 5.78 -6.12 15.05
N GLY A 95 4.55 -5.99 14.53
CA GLY A 95 3.80 -4.73 14.57
C GLY A 95 4.35 -3.64 13.64
N GLY A 96 5.16 -3.99 12.64
CA GLY A 96 5.81 -3.01 11.75
C GLY A 96 6.97 -2.24 12.38
N ASN A 97 7.59 -2.81 13.42
CA ASN A 97 8.78 -2.25 14.06
C ASN A 97 9.96 -2.13 13.09
N SER A 98 10.95 -1.28 13.43
CA SER A 98 12.09 -0.97 12.58
C SER A 98 12.89 -2.19 12.10
N ALA A 99 12.87 -3.30 12.85
CA ALA A 99 13.53 -4.55 12.47
C ALA A 99 12.89 -5.22 11.24
N ASP A 100 11.57 -5.12 11.07
CA ASP A 100 10.88 -5.67 9.90
C ASP A 100 11.06 -4.77 8.67
N ARG A 101 11.51 -3.52 8.87
CA ARG A 101 11.56 -2.47 7.84
C ARG A 101 12.95 -2.19 7.28
N THR A 102 13.93 -3.02 7.63
CA THR A 102 15.29 -2.98 7.06
C THR A 102 15.28 -3.40 5.60
N THR A 103 16.22 -2.90 4.81
CA THR A 103 16.27 -3.09 3.35
C THR A 103 17.49 -3.89 2.90
N ASP A 104 18.24 -4.45 3.84
CA ASP A 104 19.42 -5.29 3.62
C ASP A 104 19.06 -6.79 3.39
N GLY A 105 17.79 -7.07 3.13
CA GLY A 105 17.24 -8.42 2.98
C GLY A 105 16.90 -9.13 4.30
N THR A 106 17.16 -8.51 5.46
CA THR A 106 16.74 -9.07 6.76
C THR A 106 15.30 -8.71 7.13
N GLY A 107 14.74 -7.66 6.53
CA GLY A 107 13.38 -7.18 6.76
C GLY A 107 12.31 -8.11 6.21
N TRP A 108 11.06 -7.62 6.09
CA TRP A 108 9.95 -8.44 5.61
C TRP A 108 10.05 -8.75 4.10
N VAL A 109 10.69 -7.87 3.32
CA VAL A 109 11.14 -8.19 1.96
C VAL A 109 12.51 -8.86 2.04
N LYS A 110 12.63 -10.08 1.51
CA LYS A 110 13.86 -10.89 1.60
C LYS A 110 14.87 -10.59 0.50
N VAL A 111 14.78 -9.41 -0.11
CA VAL A 111 15.70 -8.93 -1.15
C VAL A 111 16.58 -7.85 -0.54
N ASP A 112 17.89 -7.89 -0.79
CA ASP A 112 18.78 -6.78 -0.42
C ASP A 112 18.60 -5.63 -1.42
N LEU A 113 17.83 -4.62 -0.99
CA LEU A 113 17.56 -3.39 -1.72
C LEU A 113 18.50 -2.24 -1.30
N SER A 114 19.36 -2.46 -0.30
CA SER A 114 20.22 -1.41 0.29
C SER A 114 21.33 -0.93 -0.65
N SER A 115 21.73 -1.79 -1.59
CA SER A 115 22.83 -1.55 -2.53
C SER A 115 22.40 -0.93 -3.87
N GLN A 116 21.08 -0.81 -4.11
CA GLN A 116 20.52 -0.37 -5.38
C GLN A 116 20.69 1.15 -5.55
N LYS A 117 21.34 1.57 -6.65
CA LYS A 117 21.60 3.00 -6.92
C LYS A 117 20.49 3.67 -7.72
N SER A 118 19.71 2.89 -8.47
CA SER A 118 18.74 3.38 -9.45
C SER A 118 17.35 3.64 -8.85
N VAL A 119 16.96 2.88 -7.82
CA VAL A 119 15.70 3.03 -7.07
C VAL A 119 16.01 2.87 -5.59
N SER A 120 15.77 3.91 -4.79
CA SER A 120 16.06 3.89 -3.36
C SER A 120 14.80 3.57 -2.56
N VAL A 121 14.86 2.48 -1.80
CA VAL A 121 13.89 2.15 -0.75
C VAL A 121 14.68 2.14 0.57
N PRO A 122 14.76 3.28 1.28
CA PRO A 122 15.58 3.37 2.49
C PRO A 122 14.93 2.69 3.70
N THR A 123 13.60 2.54 3.68
CA THR A 123 12.84 1.79 4.69
C THR A 123 11.70 1.06 4.00
N LEU A 124 11.51 -0.23 4.30
CA LEU A 124 10.35 -0.94 3.74
C LEU A 124 9.05 -0.31 4.26
N PRO A 125 8.02 -0.22 3.41
CA PRO A 125 6.74 0.31 3.83
C PRO A 125 6.02 -0.66 4.77
N VAL A 126 5.03 -0.13 5.48
CA VAL A 126 4.03 -0.88 6.23
C VAL A 126 2.67 -0.33 5.81
N ASP A 127 1.66 -1.18 5.86
CA ASP A 127 0.30 -0.75 5.57
C ASP A 127 -0.12 0.43 6.46
N PRO A 128 -0.90 1.41 5.98
CA PRO A 128 -1.34 2.53 6.81
C PRO A 128 -2.14 2.15 8.06
N ILE A 129 -2.79 0.99 8.08
CA ILE A 129 -3.49 0.41 9.23
C ILE A 129 -2.58 -0.59 9.97
N ASN A 130 -1.87 -1.44 9.22
CA ASN A 130 -0.95 -2.46 9.73
C ASN A 130 -1.55 -3.34 10.86
N ASP A 131 -2.60 -4.08 10.54
CA ASP A 131 -3.29 -4.98 11.46
C ASP A 131 -3.34 -6.43 10.93
N ALA A 132 -4.17 -7.29 11.53
CA ALA A 132 -4.29 -8.70 11.13
C ALA A 132 -4.87 -8.91 9.73
N THR A 133 -5.46 -7.87 9.12
CA THR A 133 -6.08 -7.91 7.79
C THR A 133 -5.25 -7.11 6.78
N TYR A 134 -4.81 -5.91 7.17
CA TYR A 134 -4.12 -4.99 6.29
C TYR A 134 -2.63 -4.96 6.60
N TYR A 135 -1.86 -5.74 5.85
CA TYR A 135 -0.41 -5.81 5.92
C TYR A 135 0.13 -6.33 4.58
N TYR A 136 1.44 -6.19 4.37
CA TYR A 136 2.10 -6.74 3.18
C TYR A 136 2.75 -8.08 3.52
N THR A 137 2.63 -9.03 2.61
CA THR A 137 3.34 -10.31 2.64
C THR A 137 4.28 -10.41 1.46
N TYR A 138 5.41 -11.09 1.63
CA TYR A 138 6.39 -11.36 0.58
C TYR A 138 6.65 -12.86 0.54
N ALA A 139 6.80 -13.41 -0.66
CA ALA A 139 7.30 -14.76 -0.88
C ALA A 139 8.18 -14.86 -2.12
N SER A 140 9.11 -15.81 -2.12
CA SER A 140 9.88 -16.19 -3.29
C SER A 140 10.20 -17.67 -3.30
N ASP A 141 10.18 -18.28 -4.49
CA ASP A 141 10.67 -19.64 -4.77
C ASP A 141 12.14 -19.67 -5.27
N GLY A 142 12.80 -18.50 -5.23
CA GLY A 142 14.15 -18.28 -5.72
C GLY A 142 14.29 -18.07 -7.23
N ALA A 143 13.21 -18.24 -8.01
CA ALA A 143 13.15 -17.90 -9.44
C ALA A 143 12.21 -16.72 -9.70
N GLY A 144 11.09 -16.66 -8.99
CA GLY A 144 10.16 -15.56 -8.96
C GLY A 144 9.80 -15.15 -7.54
N TRP A 145 9.04 -14.07 -7.45
CA TRP A 145 8.64 -13.47 -6.19
C TRP A 145 7.23 -12.89 -6.31
N GLU A 146 6.61 -12.70 -5.15
CA GLU A 146 5.26 -12.22 -4.98
C GLU A 146 5.15 -11.33 -3.74
N ILE A 147 4.32 -10.30 -3.82
CA ILE A 147 3.87 -9.50 -2.70
C ILE A 147 2.35 -9.34 -2.76
N ASN A 148 1.68 -9.63 -1.64
CA ASN A 148 0.23 -9.48 -1.55
C ASN A 148 -0.13 -8.32 -0.60
N ALA A 149 -1.25 -7.65 -0.92
CA ALA A 149 -1.86 -6.64 -0.06
C ALA A 149 -3.39 -6.63 -0.22
N VAL A 150 -4.14 -6.44 0.86
CA VAL A 150 -5.60 -6.28 0.76
C VAL A 150 -5.96 -4.83 0.43
N LEU A 151 -6.76 -4.62 -0.61
CA LEU A 151 -7.34 -3.31 -0.95
C LEU A 151 -8.75 -3.18 -0.35
N GLU A 152 -9.13 -1.99 0.10
CA GLU A 152 -10.32 -1.83 0.92
C GLU A 152 -11.42 -0.93 0.31
N SER A 153 -11.07 -0.04 -0.62
CA SER A 153 -12.04 0.91 -1.17
C SER A 153 -13.01 0.24 -2.13
N GLU A 154 -14.26 0.70 -2.14
CA GLU A 154 -15.28 0.20 -3.07
C GLU A 154 -14.83 0.37 -4.53
N GLN A 155 -14.06 1.43 -4.81
CA GLN A 155 -13.45 1.62 -6.11
C GLN A 155 -12.53 0.46 -6.49
N GLN A 156 -11.61 0.04 -5.62
CA GLN A 156 -10.69 -1.05 -5.95
C GLN A 156 -11.35 -2.43 -5.90
N VAL A 157 -12.20 -2.68 -4.91
CA VAL A 157 -12.82 -3.99 -4.66
C VAL A 157 -13.98 -4.26 -5.63
N THR A 158 -14.90 -3.31 -5.78
CA THR A 158 -16.14 -3.54 -6.55
C THR A 158 -16.07 -3.01 -7.97
N THR A 159 -15.51 -1.82 -8.18
CA THR A 159 -15.55 -1.15 -9.49
C THR A 159 -14.44 -1.63 -10.40
N GLN A 160 -13.20 -1.62 -9.90
CA GLN A 160 -12.02 -2.06 -10.64
C GLN A 160 -11.78 -3.56 -10.50
N ARG A 161 -12.24 -4.17 -9.40
CA ARG A 161 -12.01 -5.58 -9.06
C ARG A 161 -10.54 -5.96 -9.15
N ARG A 162 -9.64 -5.09 -8.66
CA ARG A 162 -8.20 -5.22 -8.89
C ARG A 162 -7.63 -6.54 -8.37
N MET A 163 -8.09 -6.98 -7.20
CA MET A 163 -7.67 -8.23 -6.55
C MET A 163 -8.10 -9.48 -7.33
N ALA A 164 -9.09 -9.36 -8.22
CA ALA A 164 -9.56 -10.47 -9.06
C ALA A 164 -9.12 -10.33 -10.53
N THR A 165 -8.31 -9.32 -10.86
CA THR A 165 -7.92 -8.99 -12.25
C THR A 165 -6.46 -8.60 -12.41
N ASP A 166 -5.66 -8.76 -11.37
CA ASP A 166 -4.19 -8.60 -11.34
C ASP A 166 -3.45 -9.81 -11.92
N GLY A 167 -4.10 -10.97 -11.97
CA GLY A 167 -3.66 -12.13 -12.74
C GLY A 167 -2.93 -13.20 -11.94
N GLY A 168 -2.97 -13.17 -10.60
CA GLY A 168 -2.57 -14.29 -9.78
C GLY A 168 -3.73 -15.21 -9.41
N ASP A 169 -3.62 -15.88 -8.26
CA ASP A 169 -4.50 -16.99 -7.88
C ASP A 169 -5.48 -16.71 -6.75
N ASN A 170 -5.40 -15.55 -6.08
CA ASN A 170 -6.31 -15.20 -4.99
C ASN A 170 -7.07 -13.88 -5.21
N ASP A 171 -8.38 -14.02 -5.50
CA ASP A 171 -9.33 -12.91 -5.72
C ASP A 171 -9.53 -11.95 -4.52
N ASP A 172 -9.05 -12.31 -3.31
CA ASP A 172 -9.22 -11.54 -2.07
C ASP A 172 -8.01 -10.65 -1.72
N VAL A 173 -6.90 -10.75 -2.46
CA VAL A 173 -5.68 -9.97 -2.25
C VAL A 173 -5.19 -9.38 -3.57
N PHE A 174 -4.49 -8.25 -3.51
CA PHE A 174 -3.85 -7.67 -4.68
C PHE A 174 -2.42 -8.17 -4.77
N GLU A 175 -2.09 -8.83 -5.87
CA GLU A 175 -0.87 -9.60 -6.07
C GLU A 175 0.05 -8.85 -7.06
N VAL A 176 1.31 -8.65 -6.67
CA VAL A 176 2.34 -8.09 -7.55
C VAL A 176 3.61 -8.93 -7.46
N GLY A 177 4.28 -9.12 -8.60
CA GLY A 177 5.41 -10.04 -8.62
C GLY A 177 5.76 -10.52 -10.02
N SER A 178 6.72 -11.43 -10.08
CA SER A 178 7.04 -12.19 -11.29
C SER A 178 6.37 -13.56 -11.34
N THR A 179 5.95 -14.09 -10.19
CA THR A 179 5.17 -15.33 -10.04
C THR A 179 4.09 -15.06 -9.01
N LEU A 180 2.81 -15.09 -9.41
CA LEU A 180 1.66 -14.69 -8.57
C LEU A 180 0.86 -15.89 -8.05
N VAL A 181 1.56 -16.91 -7.56
CA VAL A 181 0.97 -18.20 -7.10
C VAL A 181 1.78 -18.81 -5.94
N LEU A 182 2.59 -17.98 -5.28
CA LEU A 182 3.50 -18.39 -4.21
C LEU A 182 2.84 -18.27 -2.84
N ILE A 183 1.93 -17.31 -2.67
CA ILE A 183 1.21 -17.06 -1.44
C ILE A 183 -0.24 -16.72 -1.73
N ASN A 184 -1.15 -17.29 -0.93
CA ASN A 184 -2.57 -16.92 -0.92
C ASN A 184 -2.77 -15.82 0.11
#